data_AF-A0A1S2MNV1-F1
#
_entry.id   AF-A0A1S2MNV1-F1
#
_cell.length_a   1.000
_cell.length_b   1.000
_cell.length_c   1.000
_cell.angle_alpha   90.00
_cell.angle_beta   90.00
_cell.angle_gamma   90.00
#
_symmetry.space_group_name_H-M   'P 1'
#
loop_
_entity.id
_entity.type
_entity.pdbx_description
1 polymer ?
#
loop_
_entity_poly.entity_id
_entity_poly.type
_entity_poly.pdbx_seq_one_letter_code
_entity_poly.pdbx_strand_id
1 'polypeptide(L)'
;MVDEKNPEYDQVEKDLINIDLENKINEVQIDTETSKFEPQTTTISNSTGREIPKRNPKKAVAALILADYKCEYNPEDRTFTRKNGKEYTEPHHLIPISKYREFDRSLDVKENIVSLCSHCHNLIHYGRLEEKKEILEKLLLDRQDQLSKYGISIDLEQLYIYYK
;
A
#
# COMPACT_ATOMS: atom_id res chain seq x y z
N MET A 1 -4.13 -19.11 17.72
CA MET A 1 -4.21 -17.69 17.36
C MET A 1 -3.38 -17.54 16.10
N VAL A 2 -4.04 -17.36 14.95
CA VAL A 2 -3.35 -17.32 13.66
C VAL A 2 -2.61 -16.01 13.60
N ASP A 3 -1.30 -16.07 13.71
CA ASP A 3 -0.38 -14.96 13.44
C ASP A 3 -0.68 -14.41 12.02
N GLU A 4 -1.46 -13.34 11.96
CA GLU A 4 -1.63 -12.42 10.81
C GLU A 4 -0.31 -11.67 10.57
N LYS A 5 0.77 -12.43 10.40
CA LYS A 5 2.15 -11.96 10.47
C LYS A 5 2.47 -11.05 9.29
N ASN A 6 2.55 -9.77 9.62
CA ASN A 6 3.13 -8.64 8.92
C ASN A 6 2.52 -8.33 7.53
N PRO A 7 1.62 -7.32 7.42
CA PRO A 7 1.07 -6.89 6.14
C PRO A 7 2.11 -6.20 5.23
N GLU A 8 3.32 -5.94 5.75
CA GLU A 8 4.43 -5.34 5.02
C GLU A 8 4.95 -6.16 3.84
N TYR A 9 5.56 -5.44 2.91
CA TYR A 9 6.44 -6.01 1.90
C TYR A 9 7.68 -6.63 2.54
N ASP A 10 8.07 -7.81 2.07
CA ASP A 10 9.34 -8.43 2.46
C ASP A 10 10.55 -7.75 1.76
N GLN A 11 11.77 -8.14 2.13
CA GLN A 11 12.97 -7.52 1.56
C GLN A 11 13.10 -7.74 0.05
N VAL A 12 12.71 -8.92 -0.45
CA VAL A 12 12.79 -9.23 -1.89
C VAL A 12 11.80 -8.37 -2.65
N GLU A 13 10.59 -8.22 -2.14
CA GLU A 13 9.57 -7.34 -2.73
C GLU A 13 10.02 -5.87 -2.70
N LYS A 14 10.59 -5.40 -1.59
CA LYS A 14 11.15 -4.04 -1.46
C LYS A 14 12.28 -3.80 -2.47
N ASP A 15 13.17 -4.76 -2.66
CA ASP A 15 14.26 -4.67 -3.64
C ASP A 15 13.73 -4.60 -5.08
N LEU A 16 12.73 -5.43 -5.43
CA LEU A 16 12.09 -5.39 -6.74
C LEU A 16 11.40 -4.04 -7.01
N ILE A 17 10.68 -3.49 -6.01
CA ILE A 17 10.06 -2.15 -6.11
C ILE A 17 11.14 -1.09 -6.37
N ASN A 18 12.25 -1.12 -5.62
CA ASN A 18 13.34 -0.16 -5.80
C ASN A 18 14.02 -0.28 -7.17
N ILE A 19 14.25 -1.50 -7.66
CA ILE A 19 14.79 -1.75 -9.01
C ILE A 19 13.86 -1.18 -10.08
N ASP A 20 12.55 -1.44 -9.97
CA ASP A 20 11.57 -0.91 -10.93
C ASP A 20 11.50 0.63 -10.88
N LEU A 21 11.62 1.24 -9.70
CA LEU A 21 11.69 2.70 -9.53
C LEU A 21 12.94 3.32 -10.16
N GLU A 22 14.08 2.63 -10.12
CA GLU A 22 15.32 3.07 -10.76
C GLU A 22 15.27 2.91 -12.28
N ASN A 23 14.59 1.89 -12.80
CA ASN A 23 14.49 1.65 -14.25
C ASN A 23 13.47 2.57 -14.95
N LYS A 24 12.44 3.06 -14.25
CA LYS A 24 11.35 3.88 -14.81
C LYS A 24 11.67 5.39 -14.95
N ILE A 25 12.94 5.76 -15.09
CA ILE A 25 13.36 7.18 -15.15
C ILE A 25 12.73 7.95 -16.35
N ASN A 26 12.19 7.27 -17.39
CA ASN A 26 11.78 7.93 -18.64
C ASN A 26 10.41 7.55 -19.25
N GLU A 27 9.52 6.81 -18.57
CA GLU A 27 8.23 6.41 -19.16
C GLU A 27 7.03 6.81 -18.29
N VAL A 28 6.37 7.91 -18.66
CA VAL A 28 5.11 8.34 -18.04
C VAL A 28 3.98 8.21 -19.06
N GLN A 29 3.55 6.98 -19.28
CA GLN A 29 2.13 6.71 -19.52
C GLN A 29 1.61 5.97 -18.31
N ILE A 30 1.20 6.73 -17.30
CA ILE A 30 0.55 6.16 -16.12
C ILE A 30 -0.90 5.93 -16.51
N ASP A 31 -1.31 4.67 -16.49
CA ASP A 31 -2.71 4.30 -16.59
C ASP A 31 -3.46 4.83 -15.35
N THR A 32 -4.22 5.90 -15.57
CA THR A 32 -5.08 6.54 -14.57
C THR A 32 -6.47 5.89 -14.49
N GLU A 33 -6.78 4.93 -15.36
CA GLU A 33 -8.05 4.21 -15.29
C GLU A 33 -8.10 3.37 -14.02
N THR A 34 -9.30 3.17 -13.48
CA THR A 34 -9.50 2.28 -12.34
C THR A 34 -9.07 0.86 -12.71
N SER A 35 -8.38 0.18 -11.79
CA SER A 35 -8.00 -1.22 -11.96
C SER A 35 -9.21 -2.10 -12.30
N LYS A 36 -9.00 -3.08 -13.17
CA LYS A 36 -10.03 -4.05 -13.53
C LYS A 36 -10.23 -5.05 -12.40
N PHE A 37 -11.42 -5.64 -12.31
CA PHE A 37 -11.67 -6.73 -11.37
C PHE A 37 -10.63 -7.85 -11.53
N GLU A 38 -10.02 -8.25 -10.42
CA GLU A 38 -9.03 -9.31 -10.35
C GLU A 38 -9.31 -10.15 -9.09
N PRO A 39 -9.46 -11.48 -9.18
CA PRO A 39 -9.58 -12.32 -7.99
C PRO A 39 -8.27 -12.32 -7.21
N GLN A 40 -8.34 -12.41 -5.88
CA GLN A 40 -7.12 -12.57 -5.09
C GLN A 40 -6.47 -13.93 -5.38
N THR A 41 -5.18 -13.89 -5.72
CA THR A 41 -4.36 -15.10 -5.84
C THR A 41 -3.37 -15.19 -4.70
N THR A 42 -2.89 -16.39 -4.40
CA THR A 42 -1.95 -16.66 -3.32
C THR A 42 -0.67 -17.29 -3.86
N THR A 43 0.38 -17.25 -3.04
CA THR A 43 1.64 -17.96 -3.27
C THR A 43 2.10 -18.58 -1.96
N ILE A 44 3.02 -19.53 -2.03
CA ILE A 44 3.64 -20.12 -0.84
C ILE A 44 4.88 -19.30 -0.47
N SER A 45 4.93 -18.84 0.77
CA SER A 45 6.08 -18.18 1.35
C SER A 45 7.25 -19.17 1.46
N ASN A 46 8.38 -18.86 0.83
CA ASN A 46 9.59 -19.70 0.91
C ASN A 46 10.18 -19.76 2.33
N SER A 47 9.96 -18.72 3.14
CA SER A 47 10.49 -18.62 4.50
C SER A 47 9.62 -19.34 5.53
N THR A 48 8.29 -19.29 5.37
CA THR A 48 7.35 -19.82 6.37
C THR A 48 6.57 -21.05 5.90
N GLY A 49 6.59 -21.37 4.61
CA GLY A 49 5.77 -22.42 3.99
C GLY A 49 4.27 -22.12 3.95
N ARG A 50 3.85 -20.91 4.36
CA ARG A 50 2.44 -20.53 4.46
C ARG A 50 1.93 -19.92 3.16
N GLU A 51 0.65 -20.11 2.92
CA GLU A 51 -0.08 -19.40 1.88
C GLU A 51 -0.21 -17.91 2.25
N ILE A 52 0.29 -17.05 1.36
CA ILE A 52 0.25 -15.59 1.49
C ILE A 52 -0.39 -14.97 0.24
N PRO A 53 -1.03 -13.79 0.36
CA PRO A 53 -1.55 -13.09 -0.81
C PRO A 53 -0.39 -12.72 -1.76
N LYS A 54 -0.56 -12.99 -3.05
CA LYS A 54 0.42 -12.63 -4.07
C LYS A 54 0.40 -11.12 -4.28
N ARG A 55 1.60 -10.51 -4.25
CA ARG A 55 1.80 -9.08 -4.55
C ARG A 55 2.48 -8.88 -5.90
N ASN A 56 2.24 -7.73 -6.52
CA ASN A 56 2.89 -7.29 -7.75
C ASN A 56 3.61 -5.95 -7.51
N PRO A 57 4.96 -5.94 -7.46
CA PRO A 57 5.76 -4.73 -7.28
C PRO A 57 5.38 -3.57 -8.19
N LYS A 58 4.93 -3.85 -9.42
CA LYS A 58 4.52 -2.81 -10.38
C LYS A 58 3.32 -2.00 -9.91
N LYS A 59 2.42 -2.58 -9.11
CA LYS A 59 1.26 -1.88 -8.54
C LYS A 59 1.68 -0.90 -7.44
N ALA A 60 2.65 -1.31 -6.62
CA ALA A 60 3.28 -0.42 -5.63
C ALA A 60 4.01 0.74 -6.31
N VAL A 61 4.80 0.45 -7.35
CA VAL A 61 5.48 1.47 -8.16
C VAL A 61 4.48 2.44 -8.80
N ALA A 62 3.38 1.92 -9.36
CA ALA A 62 2.34 2.77 -9.94
C ALA A 62 1.70 3.70 -8.90
N ALA A 63 1.41 3.21 -7.70
CA ALA A 63 0.87 4.02 -6.60
C ALA A 63 1.82 5.13 -6.16
N LEU A 64 3.12 4.84 -6.02
CA LEU A 64 4.13 5.84 -5.69
C LEU A 64 4.25 6.91 -6.78
N ILE A 65 4.20 6.52 -8.05
CA ILE A 65 4.23 7.46 -9.17
C ILE A 65 2.97 8.35 -9.18
N LEU A 66 1.78 7.76 -8.96
CA LEU A 66 0.51 8.51 -8.90
C LEU A 66 0.49 9.55 -7.77
N ALA A 67 1.16 9.24 -6.65
CA ALA A 67 1.35 10.16 -5.54
C ALA A 67 2.47 11.19 -5.77
N ASP A 68 3.08 11.23 -6.96
CA ASP A 68 4.29 12.04 -7.26
C ASP A 68 5.41 11.86 -6.22
N TYR A 69 5.52 10.62 -5.71
CA TYR A 69 6.47 10.25 -4.66
C TYR A 69 6.31 11.03 -3.35
N LYS A 70 5.17 11.70 -3.13
CA LYS A 70 4.84 12.45 -1.91
C LYS A 70 4.11 11.58 -0.90
N CYS A 71 4.20 11.97 0.37
CA CYS A 71 3.42 11.35 1.43
C CYS A 71 1.95 11.79 1.29
N GLU A 72 1.04 10.83 1.16
CA GLU A 72 -0.39 11.11 0.99
C GLU A 72 -1.08 11.56 2.29
N TYR A 73 -0.46 11.30 3.44
CA TYR A 73 -0.92 11.91 4.69
C TYR A 73 -0.56 13.39 4.76
N ASN A 74 0.72 13.73 4.58
CA ASN A 74 1.20 15.09 4.60
C ASN A 74 2.35 15.30 3.59
N PRO A 75 2.11 16.01 2.46
CA PRO A 75 3.11 16.24 1.41
C PRO A 75 4.35 17.02 1.86
N GLU A 76 4.26 17.75 2.97
CA GLU A 76 5.35 18.55 3.55
C GLU A 76 6.21 17.74 4.54
N ASP A 77 5.90 16.46 4.75
CA ASP A 77 6.69 15.60 5.62
C ASP A 77 8.14 15.50 5.14
N ARG A 78 9.05 15.42 6.11
CA ARG A 78 10.48 15.26 5.81
C ARG A 78 10.73 13.92 5.11
N THR A 79 11.21 14.00 3.88
CA THR A 79 11.74 12.89 3.10
C THR A 79 13.22 13.13 2.75
N PHE A 80 13.83 12.18 2.06
CA PHE A 80 15.15 12.34 1.43
C PHE A 80 15.05 11.96 -0.05
N THR A 81 16.00 12.41 -0.87
CA THR A 81 16.02 12.10 -2.30
C THR A 81 16.65 10.73 -2.56
N ARG A 82 15.95 9.89 -3.34
CA ARG A 82 16.42 8.61 -3.87
C ARG A 82 17.52 8.80 -4.91
N LYS A 83 18.24 7.72 -5.24
CA LYS A 83 19.25 7.71 -6.32
C LYS A 83 18.69 8.14 -7.67
N ASN A 84 17.40 7.87 -7.93
CA ASN A 84 16.70 8.28 -9.16
C ASN A 84 16.21 9.74 -9.14
N GLY A 85 16.57 10.53 -8.12
CA GLY A 85 16.21 11.94 -8.00
C GLY A 85 14.80 12.22 -7.47
N LYS A 86 14.00 11.20 -7.18
CA LYS A 86 12.64 11.34 -6.61
C LYS A 86 12.66 11.31 -5.09
N GLU A 87 11.62 11.82 -4.45
CA GLU A 87 11.50 11.73 -2.99
C GLU A 87 11.30 10.28 -2.52
N TYR A 88 11.78 10.00 -1.32
CA TYR A 88 11.66 8.68 -0.72
C TYR A 88 10.36 8.56 0.08
N THR A 89 9.48 7.70 -0.44
CA THR A 89 8.24 7.23 0.20
C THR A 89 8.09 5.73 0.04
N GLU A 90 7.37 5.11 0.96
CA GLU A 90 7.17 3.68 1.10
C GLU A 90 5.72 3.34 0.70
N PRO A 91 5.49 2.34 -0.17
CA PRO A 91 4.15 1.91 -0.51
C PRO A 91 3.56 1.09 0.65
N HIS A 92 2.30 1.32 0.96
CA HIS A 92 1.61 0.66 2.05
C HIS A 92 0.16 0.35 1.66
N HIS A 93 -0.30 -0.88 1.87
CA HIS A 93 -1.71 -1.22 1.66
C HIS A 93 -2.57 -0.58 2.76
N LEU A 94 -3.49 0.34 2.40
CA LEU A 94 -4.39 1.01 3.33
C LEU A 94 -5.33 0.01 4.02
N ILE A 95 -5.96 -0.88 3.27
CA ILE A 95 -6.59 -2.07 3.82
C ILE A 95 -5.50 -3.14 3.84
N PRO A 96 -5.10 -3.67 5.03
CA PRO A 96 -4.03 -4.65 5.10
C PRO A 96 -4.28 -5.83 4.19
N ILE A 97 -3.31 -6.15 3.33
CA ILE A 97 -3.44 -7.24 2.35
C ILE A 97 -3.69 -8.60 3.00
N SER A 98 -3.32 -8.78 4.27
CA SER A 98 -3.63 -9.98 5.06
C SER A 98 -5.13 -10.24 5.20
N LYS A 99 -5.97 -9.21 5.07
CA LYS A 99 -7.44 -9.28 5.13
C LYS A 99 -8.10 -9.68 3.81
N TYR A 100 -7.32 -10.13 2.82
CA TYR A 100 -7.82 -10.48 1.49
C TYR A 100 -8.98 -11.49 1.47
N ARG A 101 -9.11 -12.35 2.49
CA ARG A 101 -10.20 -13.33 2.57
C ARG A 101 -11.57 -12.70 2.86
N GLU A 102 -11.59 -11.44 3.29
CA GLU A 102 -12.81 -10.69 3.58
C GLU A 102 -13.36 -9.97 2.33
N PHE A 103 -12.66 -10.06 1.19
CA PHE A 103 -13.02 -9.39 -0.05
C PHE A 103 -13.11 -10.39 -1.22
N ASP A 104 -13.99 -10.12 -2.18
CA ASP A 104 -14.19 -10.94 -3.39
C ASP A 104 -13.17 -10.66 -4.51
N ARG A 105 -12.25 -9.72 -4.27
CA ARG A 105 -11.28 -9.19 -5.21
C ARG A 105 -9.93 -8.92 -4.54
N SER A 106 -8.91 -8.71 -5.35
CA SER A 106 -7.56 -8.49 -4.84
C SER A 106 -7.42 -7.17 -4.08
N LEU A 107 -6.77 -7.21 -2.93
CA LEU A 107 -6.37 -6.01 -2.18
C LEU A 107 -5.04 -5.41 -2.67
N ASP A 108 -4.30 -6.12 -3.51
CA ASP A 108 -3.08 -5.62 -4.13
C ASP A 108 -3.44 -4.84 -5.39
N VAL A 109 -3.92 -3.61 -5.23
CA VAL A 109 -4.30 -2.68 -6.31
C VAL A 109 -3.88 -1.26 -5.96
N LYS A 110 -3.64 -0.43 -6.99
CA LYS A 110 -3.14 0.96 -6.81
C LYS A 110 -4.12 1.86 -6.04
N GLU A 111 -5.40 1.51 -6.03
CA GLU A 111 -6.45 2.18 -5.27
C GLU A 111 -6.33 1.91 -3.76
N ASN A 112 -5.78 0.77 -3.38
CA ASN A 112 -5.56 0.36 -1.98
C ASN A 112 -4.12 0.55 -1.52
N ILE A 113 -3.19 0.97 -2.38
CA ILE A 113 -1.80 1.25 -2.01
C ILE A 113 -1.59 2.75 -1.91
N VAL A 114 -1.12 3.20 -0.76
CA VAL A 114 -0.78 4.59 -0.47
C VAL A 114 0.73 4.78 -0.38
N SER A 115 1.20 5.97 -0.71
CA SER A 115 2.58 6.43 -0.59
C SER A 115 2.77 7.19 0.72
N LEU A 116 3.67 6.72 1.60
CA LEU A 116 3.89 7.30 2.92
C LEU A 116 5.37 7.61 3.15
N CYS A 117 5.67 8.69 3.87
CA CYS A 117 7.02 8.89 4.39
C CYS A 117 7.34 7.82 5.45
N SER A 118 8.62 7.56 5.73
CA SER A 118 9.00 6.55 6.73
C SER A 118 8.45 6.84 8.14
N HIS A 119 8.18 8.10 8.49
CA HIS A 119 7.56 8.42 9.78
C HIS A 119 6.10 7.93 9.82
N CYS A 120 5.27 8.40 8.89
CA CYS A 120 3.84 8.07 8.82
C CYS A 120 3.62 6.57 8.60
N HIS A 121 4.46 5.94 7.78
CA HIS A 121 4.43 4.50 7.58
C HIS A 121 4.65 3.72 8.89
N ASN A 122 5.70 4.07 9.65
CA ASN A 122 5.96 3.45 10.94
C ASN A 122 4.91 3.82 12.01
N LEU A 123 4.31 5.01 11.94
CA LEU A 123 3.24 5.41 12.87
C LEU A 123 2.00 4.53 12.71
N ILE A 124 1.60 4.22 11.47
CA ILE A 124 0.48 3.30 11.21
C ILE A 124 0.73 1.90 11.78
N HIS A 125 1.96 1.38 11.66
CA HIS A 125 2.30 0.05 12.18
C HIS A 125 2.45 0.01 13.70
N TYR A 126 3.24 0.95 14.25
CA TYR A 126 3.77 0.86 15.62
C TYR A 126 3.29 1.96 16.56
N GLY A 127 2.65 3.01 16.04
CA GLY A 127 2.12 4.12 16.83
C GLY A 127 0.95 3.72 17.73
N ARG A 128 0.51 4.65 18.56
CA ARG A 128 -0.71 4.45 19.37
C ARG A 128 -1.94 4.51 18.47
N LEU A 129 -2.98 3.76 18.80
CA LEU A 129 -4.20 3.72 18.00
C LEU A 129 -4.79 5.12 17.78
N GLU A 130 -4.72 6.00 18.78
CA GLU A 130 -5.20 7.38 18.69
C GLU A 130 -4.47 8.18 17.59
N GLU A 131 -3.15 7.99 17.46
CA GLU A 131 -2.33 8.63 16.42
C GLU A 131 -2.56 7.97 15.05
N LYS A 132 -2.76 6.64 15.02
CA LYS A 132 -3.11 5.91 13.79
C LYS A 132 -4.43 6.41 13.19
N LYS A 133 -5.43 6.67 14.04
CA LYS A 133 -6.78 7.03 13.60
C LYS A 133 -6.80 8.28 12.72
N GLU A 134 -6.02 9.30 13.06
CA GLU A 134 -5.91 10.55 12.29
C GLU A 134 -5.40 10.28 10.87
N ILE A 135 -4.33 9.49 10.75
CA ILE A 135 -3.77 9.12 9.44
C ILE A 135 -4.75 8.24 8.65
N LEU A 136 -5.29 7.19 9.27
CA LEU A 136 -6.20 6.24 8.62
C LEU A 136 -7.48 6.92 8.14
N GLU A 137 -8.02 7.88 8.90
CA GLU A 137 -9.20 8.64 8.52
C GLU A 137 -8.96 9.47 7.27
N LYS A 138 -7.87 10.24 7.26
CA LYS A 138 -7.50 11.05 6.09
C LYS A 138 -7.30 10.17 4.85
N LEU A 139 -6.52 9.09 4.97
CA LEU A 139 -6.22 8.21 3.84
C LEU A 139 -7.46 7.51 3.31
N LEU A 140 -8.38 7.05 4.18
CA LEU A 140 -9.62 6.43 3.71
C LEU A 140 -10.51 7.44 3.02
N LEU A 141 -10.65 8.66 3.54
CA LEU A 141 -11.42 9.71 2.89
C LEU A 141 -10.87 10.02 1.49
N ASP A 142 -9.56 10.16 1.36
CA ASP A 142 -8.89 10.45 0.09
C ASP A 142 -9.01 9.29 -0.92
N ARG A 143 -9.11 8.05 -0.44
CA ARG A 143 -9.16 6.82 -1.26
C ARG A 143 -10.56 6.25 -1.47
N GLN A 144 -11.58 6.78 -0.79
CA GLN A 144 -12.93 6.21 -0.75
C GLN A 144 -13.53 6.05 -2.16
N ASP A 145 -13.41 7.09 -3.00
CA ASP A 145 -13.94 7.07 -4.36
C ASP A 145 -13.24 6.04 -5.25
N GLN A 146 -11.92 5.92 -5.17
CA GLN A 146 -11.17 4.97 -6.00
C GLN A 146 -11.43 3.53 -5.55
N LEU A 147 -11.47 3.28 -4.22
CA LEU A 147 -11.85 1.98 -3.67
C LEU A 147 -13.27 1.59 -4.09
N SER A 148 -14.23 2.52 -4.00
CA SER A 148 -15.62 2.29 -4.40
C SER A 148 -15.75 1.99 -5.90
N LYS A 149 -15.04 2.72 -6.76
CA LYS A 149 -14.99 2.44 -8.21
C LYS A 149 -14.36 1.08 -8.52
N TYR A 150 -13.34 0.69 -7.76
CA TYR A 150 -12.77 -0.65 -7.84
C TYR A 150 -13.71 -1.73 -7.26
N GLY A 151 -14.75 -1.33 -6.51
CA GLY A 151 -15.77 -2.18 -5.89
C GLY A 151 -15.38 -2.75 -4.52
N ILE A 152 -14.48 -2.06 -3.81
CA ILE A 152 -14.21 -2.30 -2.39
C ILE A 152 -15.00 -1.27 -1.56
N SER A 153 -15.68 -1.74 -0.52
CA SER A 153 -16.31 -0.91 0.49
C SER A 153 -15.78 -1.28 1.86
N ILE A 154 -15.35 -0.28 2.63
CA ILE A 154 -14.92 -0.40 4.02
C ILE A 154 -15.25 0.92 4.73
N ASP A 155 -15.65 0.84 6.00
CA ASP A 155 -15.83 2.02 6.85
C ASP A 155 -14.64 2.21 7.81
N LEU A 156 -14.61 3.37 8.47
CA LEU A 156 -13.53 3.71 9.40
C LEU A 156 -13.46 2.78 10.60
N GLU A 157 -14.60 2.29 11.10
CA GLU A 157 -14.62 1.42 12.28
C GLU A 157 -13.97 0.08 11.97
N GLN A 158 -14.31 -0.51 10.83
CA GLN A 158 -13.69 -1.74 10.33
C GLN A 158 -12.20 -1.53 10.03
N LEU A 159 -11.83 -0.40 9.41
CA LEU A 159 -10.44 -0.09 9.16
C LEU A 159 -9.64 0.02 10.47
N TYR A 160 -10.17 0.69 11.49
CA TYR A 160 -9.51 0.77 12.79
C TYR A 160 -9.36 -0.59 13.46
N ILE A 161 -10.31 -1.51 13.30
CA ILE A 161 -10.20 -2.89 13.81
C ILE A 161 -9.00 -3.60 13.20
N TYR A 162 -8.68 -3.36 11.92
CA TYR A 162 -7.51 -3.96 11.27
C TYR A 162 -6.15 -3.43 11.78
N TYR A 163 -6.12 -2.28 12.45
CA TYR A 163 -4.89 -1.63 12.94
C TYR A 163 -4.75 -1.58 14.47
N LYS A 164 -5.69 -2.20 15.19
CA LYS A 164 -5.64 -2.41 16.65
C LYS A 164 -4.60 -3.46 17.01
#